data_AF-A0A540V849-F1
#
_entry.id   AF-A0A540V849-F1
#
_cell.length_a   1.000
_cell.length_b   1.000
_cell.length_c   1.000
_cell.angle_alpha   90.00
_cell.angle_beta   90.00
_cell.angle_gamma   90.00
#
_symmetry.space_group_name_H-M   'P 1'
#
loop_
_entity.id
_entity.type
_entity.pdbx_description
1 polymer ?
#
loop_
_entity_poly.entity_id
_entity_poly.type
_entity_poly.pdbx_seq_one_letter_code
_entity_poly.pdbx_strand_id
1 'polypeptide(L)'
;MSKDQAHRAELTKAERADQVARWIQLVEERQERENQMRQVDAPESDVGYKKPPEQVERGTRAASRELGISEPQAERADQVARWIRLVEEKQEQERVKSAADQSGQVGPNESKREDGKGHRKESGVNAASRELDIPESTAKRAVKIASISDDAKQAAKDAGLDDNQSALERIAKADDQVAEVGEIASEREDRERQRENAMRCVRRF
;
A
#
# COMPACT_ATOMS: atom_id res chain seq x y z
N MET A 1 24.34 15.29 -7.85
CA MET A 1 23.26 14.31 -8.07
C MET A 1 23.32 13.31 -6.92
N SER A 2 22.20 13.13 -6.19
CA SER A 2 22.21 12.37 -4.94
C SER A 2 22.43 10.88 -5.19
N LYS A 3 23.33 10.25 -4.41
CA LYS A 3 23.66 8.82 -4.52
C LYS A 3 22.47 7.91 -4.19
N ASP A 4 21.44 8.44 -3.54
CA ASP A 4 20.22 7.70 -3.18
C ASP A 4 19.29 7.43 -4.37
N GLN A 5 19.49 8.10 -5.52
CA GLN A 5 18.72 7.84 -6.73
C GLN A 5 19.26 6.64 -7.54
N ALA A 6 20.49 6.18 -7.25
CA ALA A 6 21.14 5.09 -7.98
C ALA A 6 20.70 3.70 -7.49
N HIS A 7 20.26 3.55 -6.23
CA HIS A 7 19.72 2.29 -5.69
C HIS A 7 18.28 1.99 -6.14
N ARG A 8 17.67 2.87 -6.95
CA ARG A 8 16.32 2.66 -7.51
C ARG A 8 16.31 1.96 -8.87
N ALA A 9 17.49 1.71 -9.43
CA ALA A 9 17.73 0.73 -10.50
C ALA A 9 18.16 -0.57 -9.78
N GLU A 10 17.57 -1.75 -9.94
CA GLU A 10 16.80 -2.30 -11.05
C GLU A 10 15.84 -3.37 -10.48
N LEU A 11 14.75 -2.99 -9.82
CA LEU A 11 13.71 -3.99 -9.53
C LEU A 11 13.04 -4.37 -10.86
N THR A 12 13.12 -5.65 -11.21
CA THR A 12 12.47 -6.18 -12.42
C THR A 12 10.97 -5.95 -12.32
N LYS A 13 10.25 -5.99 -13.45
CA LYS A 13 8.79 -5.82 -13.39
C LYS A 13 8.10 -6.89 -12.55
N ALA A 14 8.61 -8.12 -12.57
CA ALA A 14 8.14 -9.20 -11.71
C ALA A 14 8.33 -8.88 -10.21
N GLU A 15 9.52 -8.41 -9.83
CA GLU A 15 9.81 -8.07 -8.43
C GLU A 15 8.97 -6.90 -7.91
N ARG A 16 8.73 -5.88 -8.76
CA ARG A 16 7.81 -4.79 -8.41
C ARG A 16 6.38 -5.28 -8.25
N ALA A 17 5.94 -6.21 -9.09
CA ALA A 17 4.62 -6.80 -8.96
C ALA A 17 4.47 -7.54 -7.62
N ASP A 18 5.49 -8.28 -7.19
CA ASP A 18 5.52 -8.96 -5.90
C ASP A 18 5.46 -7.98 -4.72
N GLN A 19 6.20 -6.87 -4.78
CA GLN A 19 6.14 -5.83 -3.74
C GLN A 19 4.74 -5.20 -3.64
N VAL A 20 4.12 -4.87 -4.78
CA VAL A 20 2.76 -4.31 -4.80
C VAL A 20 1.74 -5.32 -4.27
N ALA A 21 1.86 -6.60 -4.63
CA ALA A 21 0.97 -7.64 -4.14
C ALA A 21 1.09 -7.83 -2.61
N ARG A 22 2.31 -7.82 -2.07
CA ARG A 22 2.55 -7.85 -0.62
C ARG A 22 1.95 -6.62 0.08
N TRP A 23 2.06 -5.44 -0.52
CA TRP A 23 1.45 -4.23 0.04
C TRP A 23 -0.08 -4.33 0.07
N ILE A 24 -0.70 -4.84 -1.00
CA ILE A 24 -2.15 -5.07 -1.05
C ILE A 24 -2.59 -6.00 0.09
N GLN A 25 -1.88 -7.11 0.32
CA GLN A 25 -2.17 -8.04 1.42
C GLN A 25 -2.07 -7.35 2.80
N LEU A 26 -1.02 -6.55 3.03
CA LEU A 26 -0.86 -5.81 4.28
C LEU A 26 -1.98 -4.78 4.51
N VAL A 27 -2.42 -4.10 3.44
CA VAL A 27 -3.54 -3.14 3.51
C VAL A 27 -4.86 -3.85 3.81
N GLU A 28 -5.10 -5.02 3.20
CA GLU A 28 -6.28 -5.84 3.50
C GLU A 28 -6.29 -6.33 4.95
N GLU A 29 -5.17 -6.87 5.44
CA GLU A 29 -5.03 -7.33 6.83
C GLU A 29 -5.24 -6.17 7.82
N ARG A 30 -4.67 -4.99 7.53
CA ARG A 30 -4.91 -3.78 8.32
C ARG A 30 -6.39 -3.40 8.34
N GLN A 31 -7.06 -3.42 7.19
CA GLN A 31 -8.47 -3.09 7.08
C GLN A 31 -9.38 -4.11 7.79
N GLU A 32 -9.03 -5.39 7.75
CA GLU A 32 -9.71 -6.45 8.51
C GLU A 32 -9.55 -6.25 10.00
N ARG A 33 -8.35 -5.93 10.47
CA ARG A 33 -8.08 -5.62 11.88
C ARG A 33 -8.86 -4.40 12.35
N GLU A 34 -8.89 -3.33 11.56
CA GLU A 34 -9.69 -2.13 11.86
C GLU A 34 -11.20 -2.45 11.87
N ASN A 35 -11.68 -3.26 10.93
CA ASN A 35 -13.07 -3.74 10.91
C ASN A 35 -13.40 -4.65 12.10
N GLN A 36 -12.46 -5.49 12.53
CA GLN A 36 -12.62 -6.34 13.70
C GLN A 36 -12.67 -5.48 14.96
N MET A 37 -11.75 -4.54 15.13
CA MET A 37 -11.73 -3.59 16.25
C MET A 37 -13.04 -2.80 16.35
N ARG A 38 -13.56 -2.32 15.21
CA ARG A 38 -14.86 -1.64 15.13
C ARG A 38 -16.05 -2.52 15.53
N GLN A 39 -15.95 -3.84 15.38
CA GLN A 39 -17.00 -4.77 15.80
C GLN A 39 -16.95 -5.10 17.29
N VAL A 40 -15.81 -4.94 17.96
CA VAL A 40 -15.68 -5.23 19.40
C VAL A 40 -16.00 -4.04 20.31
N ASP A 41 -15.99 -2.82 19.78
CA ASP A 41 -16.11 -1.58 20.57
C ASP A 41 -17.45 -0.82 20.41
N ALA A 42 -18.57 -1.55 20.35
CA ALA A 42 -19.86 -0.97 20.73
C ALA A 42 -20.36 -1.55 22.06
N PRO A 43 -19.67 -1.33 23.20
CA PRO A 43 -20.40 -1.39 24.46
C PRO A 43 -21.46 -0.30 24.39
N GLU A 44 -22.73 -0.68 24.50
CA GLU A 44 -23.84 0.24 24.76
C GLU A 44 -23.43 1.16 25.91
N SER A 45 -22.98 2.38 25.59
CA SER A 45 -22.58 3.34 26.59
C SER A 45 -23.84 4.01 27.14
N ASP A 46 -24.60 3.26 27.92
CA ASP A 46 -25.52 3.80 28.94
C ASP A 46 -24.81 3.90 30.30
N VAL A 47 -23.47 3.96 30.28
CA VAL A 47 -22.66 4.24 31.47
C VAL A 47 -22.27 5.71 31.39
N GLY A 48 -23.07 6.54 32.08
CA GLY A 48 -22.83 7.97 32.19
C GLY A 48 -21.38 8.27 32.57
N TYR A 49 -20.63 8.86 31.63
CA TYR A 49 -19.29 9.35 31.85
C TYR A 49 -19.32 10.43 32.94
N LYS A 50 -19.10 10.03 34.19
CA LYS A 50 -18.76 10.96 35.26
C LYS A 50 -17.36 11.47 34.96
N LYS A 51 -17.28 12.75 34.57
CA LYS A 51 -16.05 13.55 34.41
C LYS A 51 -15.03 13.14 35.48
N PRO A 52 -13.81 12.69 35.10
CA PRO A 52 -12.78 12.36 36.09
C PRO A 52 -12.47 13.61 36.93
N PRO A 53 -12.34 13.48 38.27
CA PRO A 53 -12.01 14.60 39.12
C PRO A 53 -10.62 15.15 38.81
N GLU A 54 -10.56 16.46 38.64
CA GLU A 54 -9.48 17.34 38.17
C GLU A 54 -8.25 17.43 39.11
N GLN A 55 -7.91 16.38 39.87
CA GLN A 55 -7.02 16.52 41.05
C GLN A 55 -5.63 15.87 40.96
N VAL A 56 -5.21 15.31 39.82
CA VAL A 56 -3.94 14.52 39.79
C VAL A 56 -2.71 15.31 39.30
N GLU A 57 -2.84 16.59 38.92
CA GLU A 57 -1.70 17.35 38.36
C GLU A 57 -0.62 17.77 39.39
N ARG A 58 -0.83 17.60 40.70
CA ARG A 58 0.15 18.01 41.72
C ARG A 58 1.13 16.93 42.17
N GLY A 59 0.96 15.66 41.76
CA GLY A 59 1.79 14.54 42.26
C GLY A 59 3.04 14.22 41.45
N THR A 60 3.09 14.57 40.15
CA THR A 60 4.11 14.03 39.24
C THR A 60 5.47 14.71 39.34
N ARG A 61 5.55 15.95 39.85
CA ARG A 61 6.85 16.66 40.01
C ARG A 61 7.66 16.23 41.24
N ALA A 62 7.01 15.71 42.28
CA ALA A 62 7.69 15.29 43.50
C ALA A 62 8.39 13.93 43.33
N ALA A 63 7.74 12.98 42.65
CA ALA A 63 8.29 11.64 42.41
C ALA A 63 9.54 11.63 41.52
N SER A 64 9.67 12.57 40.57
CA SER A 64 10.84 12.66 39.68
C SER A 64 12.11 13.13 40.39
N ARG A 65 12.02 13.82 41.52
CA ARG A 65 13.19 14.35 42.25
C ARG A 65 13.85 13.32 43.15
N GLU A 66 13.10 12.31 43.62
CA GLU A 66 13.61 11.25 44.51
C GLU A 66 14.28 10.09 43.75
N LEU A 67 13.92 9.85 42.49
CA LEU A 67 14.39 8.67 41.74
C LEU A 67 15.77 8.82 41.08
N GLY A 68 16.48 9.95 41.25
CA GLY A 68 17.86 10.12 40.76
C GLY A 68 18.04 9.87 39.26
N ILE A 69 16.97 10.03 38.47
CA ILE A 69 17.00 9.88 37.02
C ILE A 69 17.68 11.13 36.49
N SER A 70 18.95 10.99 36.07
CA SER A 70 19.75 12.06 35.50
C SER A 70 18.95 12.84 34.44
N GLU A 71 19.10 14.16 34.45
CA GLU A 71 18.39 15.16 33.64
C GLU A 71 18.17 14.93 32.12
N PRO A 72 18.82 14.01 31.37
CA PRO A 72 18.40 13.70 30.00
C PRO A 72 16.95 13.20 29.82
N GLN A 73 16.27 12.69 30.86
CA GLN A 73 14.87 12.27 30.72
C GLN A 73 13.86 13.43 30.85
N ALA A 74 14.18 14.47 31.62
CA ALA A 74 13.35 15.66 31.70
C ALA A 74 13.35 16.42 30.36
N GLU A 75 14.52 16.55 29.73
CA GLU A 75 14.62 17.15 28.38
C GLU A 75 13.90 16.33 27.31
N ARG A 76 13.95 14.99 27.39
CA ARG A 76 13.16 14.11 26.52
C ARG A 76 11.67 14.26 26.77
N ALA A 77 11.23 14.36 28.03
CA ALA A 77 9.84 14.61 28.38
C ALA A 77 9.37 15.97 27.82
N ASP A 78 10.20 17.01 27.89
CA ASP A 78 9.91 18.32 27.30
C ASP A 78 9.92 18.30 25.77
N GLN A 79 10.77 17.47 25.14
CA GLN A 79 10.73 17.23 23.69
C GLN A 79 9.46 16.48 23.28
N VAL A 80 9.05 15.46 24.04
CA VAL A 80 7.81 14.72 23.81
C VAL A 80 6.60 15.63 24.00
N ALA A 81 6.58 16.47 25.05
CA ALA A 81 5.52 17.44 25.27
C ALA A 81 5.43 18.49 24.16
N ARG A 82 6.56 18.97 23.64
CA ARG A 82 6.60 19.84 22.46
C ARG A 82 6.10 19.15 21.21
N TRP A 83 6.45 17.88 21.03
CA TRP A 83 5.97 17.09 19.88
C TRP A 83 4.47 16.82 19.95
N ILE A 84 3.93 16.49 21.13
CA ILE A 84 2.48 16.31 21.36
C ILE A 84 1.73 17.59 21.02
N ARG A 85 2.17 18.76 21.49
CA ARG A 85 1.55 20.06 21.13
C ARG A 85 1.57 20.32 19.64
N LEU A 86 2.68 20.01 18.97
CA LEU A 86 2.82 20.24 17.53
C LEU A 86 1.93 19.29 16.72
N VAL A 87 1.72 18.06 17.20
CA VAL A 87 0.77 17.10 16.62
C VAL A 87 -0.67 17.54 16.87
N GLU A 88 -1.00 18.02 18.06
CA GLU A 88 -2.34 18.57 18.37
C GLU A 88 -2.65 19.81 17.52
N GLU A 89 -1.69 20.73 17.39
CA GLU A 89 -1.83 21.92 16.53
C GLU A 89 -2.01 21.54 15.06
N LYS A 90 -1.26 20.54 14.59
CA LYS A 90 -1.43 20.02 13.22
C LYS A 90 -2.79 19.34 13.04
N GLN A 91 -3.25 18.54 14.01
CA GLN A 91 -4.60 17.96 13.96
C GLN A 91 -5.68 19.04 13.96
N GLU A 92 -5.51 20.12 14.72
CA GLU A 92 -6.48 21.21 14.74
C GLU A 92 -6.47 21.99 13.42
N GLN A 93 -5.30 22.21 12.81
CA GLN A 93 -5.22 22.78 11.46
C GLN A 93 -5.90 21.88 10.41
N GLU A 94 -5.70 20.57 10.48
CA GLU A 94 -6.37 19.61 9.61
C GLU A 94 -7.88 19.56 9.87
N ARG A 95 -8.32 19.68 11.13
CA ARG A 95 -9.74 19.78 11.51
C ARG A 95 -10.38 21.04 10.95
N VAL A 96 -9.77 22.20 11.15
CA VAL A 96 -10.27 23.48 10.62
C VAL A 96 -10.33 23.44 9.10
N LYS A 97 -9.30 22.86 8.44
CA LYS A 97 -9.28 22.69 6.99
C LYS A 97 -10.39 21.74 6.51
N SER A 98 -10.56 20.59 7.17
CA SER A 98 -11.64 19.64 6.86
C SER A 98 -13.03 20.20 7.15
N ALA A 99 -13.18 21.06 8.17
CA ALA A 99 -14.45 21.72 8.50
C ALA A 99 -14.80 22.79 7.45
N ALA A 100 -13.80 23.51 6.94
CA ALA A 100 -13.98 24.42 5.81
C ALA A 100 -14.44 23.65 4.56
N ASP A 101 -13.82 22.51 4.27
CA ASP A 101 -14.20 21.64 3.15
C ASP A 101 -15.57 20.96 3.33
N GLN A 102 -15.97 20.61 4.56
CA GLN A 102 -17.27 19.99 4.87
C GLN A 102 -18.42 21.00 4.90
N SER A 103 -18.16 22.29 5.18
CA SER A 103 -19.21 23.31 5.26
C SER A 103 -19.89 23.65 3.92
N GLY A 104 -19.29 23.23 2.79
CA GLY A 104 -19.85 23.41 1.44
C GLY A 104 -20.81 22.30 0.98
N GLN A 105 -20.94 21.19 1.73
CA GLN A 105 -21.63 19.99 1.24
C GLN A 105 -22.55 19.37 2.30
N VAL A 106 -23.45 20.18 2.86
CA VAL A 106 -24.58 19.69 3.67
C VAL A 106 -25.85 19.71 2.82
N GLY A 107 -25.81 19.00 1.70
CA GLY A 107 -27.04 18.41 1.16
C GLY A 107 -27.32 17.13 1.95
N PRO A 108 -28.57 16.84 2.36
CA PRO A 108 -28.90 15.55 2.96
C PRO A 108 -28.47 14.45 1.98
N ASN A 109 -27.45 13.69 2.36
CA ASN A 109 -26.96 12.57 1.57
C ASN A 109 -27.97 11.42 1.72
N GLU A 110 -29.03 11.48 0.90
CA GLU A 110 -30.01 10.41 0.73
C GLU A 110 -29.38 9.20 0.00
N SER A 111 -28.18 8.76 0.40
CA SER A 111 -27.57 7.54 -0.15
C SER A 111 -28.13 6.26 0.48
N LYS A 112 -29.23 6.34 1.25
CA LYS A 112 -30.10 5.18 1.48
C LYS A 112 -30.82 4.88 0.17
N ARG A 113 -30.09 4.29 -0.77
CA ARG A 113 -30.65 3.52 -1.87
C ARG A 113 -31.65 2.52 -1.27
N GLU A 114 -32.92 2.62 -1.63
CA GLU A 114 -33.98 1.68 -1.21
C GLU A 114 -33.65 0.22 -1.53
N ASP A 115 -32.78 0.01 -2.52
CA ASP A 115 -32.32 -1.28 -3.00
C ASP A 115 -31.41 -2.06 -2.02
N GLY A 116 -31.06 -1.50 -0.85
CA GLY A 116 -30.37 -2.22 0.24
C GLY A 116 -28.96 -2.71 -0.11
N LYS A 117 -28.46 -2.37 -1.30
CA LYS A 117 -27.08 -2.64 -1.72
C LYS A 117 -26.17 -1.65 -1.00
N GLY A 118 -25.75 -2.03 0.21
CA GLY A 118 -24.76 -1.30 0.99
C GLY A 118 -23.51 -0.98 0.15
N HIS A 119 -22.75 0.03 0.58
CA HIS A 119 -21.47 0.35 -0.04
C HIS A 119 -20.63 -0.92 -0.12
N ARG A 120 -20.34 -1.33 -1.36
CA ARG A 120 -19.41 -2.43 -1.62
C ARG A 120 -18.11 -2.04 -0.94
N LYS A 121 -17.67 -2.86 0.02
CA LYS A 121 -16.38 -2.66 0.70
C LYS A 121 -15.34 -2.38 -0.39
N GLU A 122 -14.61 -1.28 -0.24
CA GLU A 122 -13.51 -1.00 -1.15
C GLU A 122 -12.58 -2.21 -1.12
N SER A 123 -12.36 -2.83 -2.29
CA SER A 123 -11.41 -3.94 -2.41
C SER A 123 -10.01 -3.43 -2.06
N GLY A 124 -9.18 -4.26 -1.41
CA GLY A 124 -7.82 -3.88 -1.03
C GLY A 124 -6.97 -3.36 -2.18
N VAL A 125 -7.24 -3.81 -3.41
CA VAL A 125 -6.59 -3.31 -4.63
C VAL A 125 -6.81 -1.82 -4.83
N ASN A 126 -8.01 -1.30 -4.54
CA ASN A 126 -8.32 0.13 -4.68
C ASN A 126 -7.68 0.96 -3.57
N ALA A 127 -7.67 0.43 -2.34
CA ALA A 127 -7.01 1.09 -1.22
C ALA A 127 -5.50 1.23 -1.48
N ALA A 128 -4.84 0.14 -1.89
CA ALA A 128 -3.41 0.16 -2.24
C ALA A 128 -3.11 1.05 -3.45
N SER A 129 -3.98 1.07 -4.46
CA SER A 129 -3.84 1.95 -5.63
C SER A 129 -3.81 3.42 -5.23
N ARG A 130 -4.67 3.86 -4.29
CA ARG A 130 -4.68 5.22 -3.77
C ARG A 130 -3.46 5.52 -2.89
N GLU A 131 -3.06 4.60 -2.04
CA GLU A 131 -1.92 4.80 -1.13
C GLU A 131 -0.58 4.87 -1.87
N LEU A 132 -0.40 4.05 -2.91
CA LEU A 132 0.82 4.02 -3.71
C LEU A 132 0.81 5.02 -4.88
N ASP A 133 -0.28 5.77 -5.07
CA ASP A 133 -0.50 6.67 -6.21
C ASP A 133 -0.23 6.00 -7.57
N ILE A 134 -0.69 4.75 -7.72
CA ILE A 134 -0.59 3.97 -8.96
C ILE A 134 -1.97 3.76 -9.57
N PRO A 135 -2.09 3.67 -10.91
CA PRO A 135 -3.36 3.32 -11.54
C PRO A 135 -3.87 1.95 -11.06
N GLU A 136 -5.18 1.83 -10.84
CA GLU A 136 -5.83 0.58 -10.40
C GLU A 136 -5.49 -0.60 -11.34
N SER A 137 -5.41 -0.34 -12.65
CA SER A 137 -5.03 -1.34 -13.65
C SER A 137 -3.61 -1.89 -13.43
N THR A 138 -2.69 -1.09 -12.91
CA THR A 138 -1.33 -1.51 -12.55
C THR A 138 -1.36 -2.38 -11.31
N ALA A 139 -2.12 -2.01 -10.28
CA ALA A 139 -2.29 -2.81 -9.08
C ALA A 139 -2.90 -4.19 -9.38
N LYS A 140 -3.95 -4.25 -10.21
CA LYS A 140 -4.57 -5.52 -10.66
C LYS A 140 -3.59 -6.42 -11.41
N ARG A 141 -2.77 -5.84 -12.30
CA ARG A 141 -1.77 -6.58 -13.05
C ARG A 141 -0.63 -7.09 -12.17
N ALA A 142 -0.23 -6.30 -11.17
CA ALA A 142 0.75 -6.72 -10.18
C ALA A 142 0.30 -7.96 -9.41
N VAL A 143 -0.94 -7.98 -8.91
CA VAL A 143 -1.52 -9.15 -8.23
C VAL A 143 -1.48 -10.38 -9.15
N LYS A 144 -1.85 -10.21 -10.42
CA LYS A 144 -1.84 -11.29 -11.40
C LYS A 144 -0.44 -11.83 -11.72
N ILE A 145 0.56 -10.96 -11.80
CA ILE A 145 1.96 -11.37 -12.03
C ILE A 145 2.53 -12.03 -10.76
N ALA A 146 2.16 -11.53 -9.58
CA ALA A 146 2.61 -12.10 -8.31
C ALA A 146 2.08 -13.52 -8.06
N SER A 147 0.94 -13.89 -8.68
CA SER A 147 0.40 -15.25 -8.62
C SER A 147 1.08 -16.26 -9.55
N ILE A 148 2.11 -15.86 -10.31
CA ILE A 148 2.95 -16.79 -11.06
C ILE A 148 3.77 -17.63 -10.06
N SER A 149 3.92 -18.93 -10.33
CA SER A 149 4.74 -19.83 -9.52
C SER A 149 6.21 -19.42 -9.54
N ASP A 150 6.93 -19.70 -8.45
CA ASP A 150 8.34 -19.32 -8.33
C ASP A 150 9.22 -20.01 -9.39
N ASP A 151 8.90 -21.25 -9.75
CA ASP A 151 9.59 -21.99 -10.84
C ASP A 151 9.40 -21.30 -12.20
N ALA A 152 8.18 -20.84 -12.52
CA ALA A 152 7.91 -20.12 -13.76
C ALA A 152 8.53 -18.72 -13.76
N LYS A 153 8.62 -18.05 -12.61
CA LYS A 153 9.37 -16.79 -12.48
C LYS A 153 10.86 -16.98 -12.75
N GLN A 154 11.47 -18.04 -12.21
CA GLN A 154 12.86 -18.35 -12.46
C GLN A 154 13.10 -18.69 -13.93
N ALA A 155 12.25 -19.53 -14.53
CA ALA A 155 12.32 -19.82 -15.96
C ALA A 155 12.16 -18.55 -16.84
N ALA A 156 11.25 -17.65 -16.48
CA ALA A 156 11.06 -16.39 -17.18
C ALA A 156 12.30 -15.49 -17.07
N LYS A 157 12.98 -15.48 -15.91
CA LYS A 157 14.23 -14.75 -15.70
C LYS A 157 15.37 -15.34 -16.53
N ASP A 158 15.50 -16.67 -16.55
CA ASP A 158 16.51 -17.38 -17.35
C ASP A 158 16.29 -17.14 -18.86
N ALA A 159 15.03 -17.00 -19.29
CA ALA A 159 14.64 -16.64 -20.66
C ALA A 159 14.68 -15.13 -20.97
N GLY A 160 14.99 -14.27 -19.99
CA GLY A 160 15.00 -12.80 -20.15
C GLY A 160 13.63 -12.20 -20.49
N LEU A 161 12.55 -12.77 -19.94
CA LEU A 161 11.15 -12.36 -20.08
C LEU A 161 10.60 -11.63 -18.83
N ASP A 162 11.38 -11.54 -17.76
CA ASP A 162 11.05 -10.93 -16.46
C ASP A 162 10.73 -9.43 -16.52
N ASP A 163 11.19 -8.73 -17.57
CA ASP A 163 10.83 -7.33 -17.85
C ASP A 163 9.74 -7.15 -18.91
N ASN A 164 9.22 -8.24 -19.49
CA ASN A 164 8.17 -8.19 -20.50
C ASN A 164 6.78 -8.42 -19.86
N GLN A 165 6.12 -7.33 -19.51
CA GLN A 165 4.80 -7.36 -18.84
C GLN A 165 3.75 -8.18 -19.60
N SER A 166 3.68 -8.07 -20.93
CA SER A 166 2.70 -8.82 -21.72
C SER A 166 2.99 -10.32 -21.71
N ALA A 167 4.27 -10.73 -21.66
CA ALA A 167 4.65 -12.12 -21.51
C ALA A 167 4.27 -12.66 -20.12
N LEU A 168 4.60 -11.92 -19.05
CA LEU A 168 4.24 -12.29 -17.68
C LEU A 168 2.72 -12.43 -17.50
N GLU A 169 1.92 -11.55 -18.10
CA GLU A 169 0.45 -11.68 -18.06
C GLU A 169 -0.09 -12.87 -18.84
N ARG A 170 0.61 -13.32 -19.89
CA ARG A 170 0.28 -14.53 -20.66
C ARG A 170 0.60 -15.77 -19.83
N ILE A 171 1.79 -15.82 -19.22
CA ILE A 171 2.23 -16.88 -18.30
C ILE A 171 1.25 -17.02 -17.12
N ALA A 172 0.87 -15.92 -16.48
CA ALA A 172 -0.06 -15.94 -15.35
C ALA A 172 -1.48 -16.45 -15.69
N LYS A 173 -1.84 -16.53 -16.98
CA LYS A 173 -3.14 -17.08 -17.42
C LYS A 173 -3.08 -18.56 -17.76
N ALA A 174 -1.88 -19.10 -18.01
CA ALA A 174 -1.70 -20.48 -18.40
C ALA A 174 -1.87 -21.42 -17.20
N ASP A 175 -2.40 -22.62 -17.46
CA ASP A 175 -2.50 -23.67 -16.46
C ASP A 175 -1.10 -24.26 -16.16
N ASP A 176 -0.31 -24.52 -17.22
CA ASP A 176 1.12 -24.90 -17.12
C ASP A 176 2.01 -23.70 -17.44
N GLN A 177 2.37 -22.96 -16.39
CA GLN A 177 3.10 -21.70 -16.50
C GLN A 177 4.54 -21.89 -17.00
N VAL A 178 5.20 -23.01 -16.67
CA VAL A 178 6.60 -23.26 -17.07
C VAL A 178 6.66 -23.63 -18.56
N ALA A 179 5.72 -24.45 -19.03
CA ALA A 179 5.60 -24.77 -20.45
C ALA A 179 5.37 -23.51 -21.29
N GLU A 180 4.47 -22.63 -20.84
CA GLU A 180 4.16 -21.36 -21.52
C GLU A 180 5.39 -20.44 -21.65
N VAL A 181 6.26 -20.39 -20.62
CA VAL A 181 7.53 -19.65 -20.70
C VAL A 181 8.39 -20.15 -21.87
N GLY A 182 8.49 -21.47 -22.02
CA GLY A 182 9.24 -22.11 -23.10
C GLY A 182 8.68 -21.79 -24.49
N GLU A 183 7.35 -21.78 -24.62
CA GLU A 183 6.68 -21.38 -25.88
C GLU A 183 6.97 -19.92 -26.24
N ILE A 184 6.81 -19.00 -25.30
CA ILE A 184 7.06 -17.56 -25.53
C ILE A 184 8.54 -17.31 -25.88
N ALA A 185 9.47 -18.01 -25.21
CA ALA A 185 10.90 -17.91 -25.52
C ALA A 185 11.19 -18.38 -26.94
N SER A 186 10.63 -19.53 -27.34
CA SER A 186 10.78 -20.09 -28.69
C SER A 186 10.18 -19.17 -29.78
N GLU A 187 8.98 -18.62 -29.54
CA GLU A 187 8.33 -17.65 -30.43
C GLU A 187 9.21 -16.39 -30.66
N ARG A 188 9.91 -15.94 -29.62
CA ARG A 188 10.80 -14.78 -29.69
C ARG A 188 12.03 -15.07 -30.55
N GLU A 189 12.68 -16.21 -30.33
CA GLU A 189 13.84 -16.65 -31.13
C GLU A 189 13.48 -16.79 -32.61
N ASP A 190 12.33 -17.39 -32.92
CA ASP A 190 11.84 -17.52 -34.29
C ASP A 190 11.56 -16.16 -34.92
N ARG A 191 10.96 -15.22 -34.18
CA ARG A 191 10.74 -13.85 -34.66
C ARG A 191 12.04 -13.11 -34.93
N GLU A 192 13.05 -13.27 -34.08
CA GLU A 192 14.38 -12.68 -34.28
C GLU A 192 15.06 -13.27 -35.52
N ARG A 193 14.99 -14.60 -35.71
CA ARG A 193 15.49 -15.28 -36.91
C ARG A 193 14.76 -14.81 -38.18
N GLN A 194 13.44 -14.64 -38.13
CA GLN A 194 12.66 -14.10 -39.24
C GLN A 194 13.06 -12.65 -39.57
N ARG A 195 13.27 -11.80 -38.56
CA ARG A 195 13.74 -10.43 -38.74
C ARG A 195 15.14 -10.38 -39.36
N GLU A 196 16.05 -11.23 -38.92
CA GLU A 196 17.39 -11.34 -39.48
C GLU A 196 17.34 -11.79 -40.96
N ASN A 197 16.57 -12.84 -41.24
CA ASN A 197 16.35 -13.32 -42.62
C ASN A 197 15.74 -12.23 -43.51
N ALA A 198 14.75 -11.48 -43.00
CA ALA A 198 14.15 -10.36 -43.73
C ALA A 198 15.17 -9.24 -43.99
N MET A 199 15.98 -8.87 -43.00
CA MET A 199 17.05 -7.88 -43.17
C MET A 199 18.12 -8.35 -44.16
N ARG A 200 18.43 -9.65 -44.21
CA ARG A 200 19.35 -10.23 -45.18
C ARG A 200 18.82 -10.13 -46.61
N CYS A 201 17.51 -10.30 -46.82
CA CYS A 201 16.88 -10.10 -48.12
C CYS A 201 16.96 -8.64 -48.58
N VAL A 202 16.72 -7.68 -47.67
CA VAL A 202 16.77 -6.24 -48.01
C VAL A 202 18.19 -5.78 -48.41
N ARG A 203 19.25 -6.30 -47.79
CA ARG A 203 20.64 -5.91 -48.10
C ARG A 203 21.18 -6.48 -49.43
N ARG A 204 20.45 -7.39 -50.08
CA ARG A 204 20.91 -8.07 -51.31
C ARG A 204 20.41 -7.40 -52.60
N PHE A 205 19.52 -6.42 -52.49
CA PHE A 205 19.05 -5.57 -53.58
C PHE A 205 19.77 -4.21 -53.56
#